data_AF-C0PER8-F1
#
_entry.id   AF-C0PER8-F1
#
_cell.length_a   1.000
_cell.length_b   1.000
_cell.length_c   1.000
_cell.angle_alpha   90.00
_cell.angle_beta   90.00
_cell.angle_gamma   90.00
#
_symmetry.space_group_name_H-M   'P 1'
#
loop_
_entity.id
_entity.type
_entity.pdbx_description
1 polymer ?
#
loop_
_entity_poly.entity_id
_entity_poly.type
_entity_poly.pdbx_seq_one_letter_code
_entity_poly.pdbx_strand_id
1 'polypeptide(L)'
;MRRFDDKLPARDFDNFQFVNFTAIMARAATAQQKESAFALAALMEVPIQYKATMELGILGRSTGNAKRVAPAPPPLPHAQRQASSLRRGASNVGGAAAAPRDDQVCPICLTNAKDLAFGCGHMCCRECGESLTRCPICRQPIRSKLRLYSG
;
A
#
# COMPACT_ATOMS: atom_id res chain seq x y z
N MET A 1 -3.00 -8.17 26.82
CA MET A 1 -2.64 -8.61 25.46
C MET A 1 -2.11 -10.03 25.40
N ARG A 2 -1.22 -10.48 26.30
CA ARG A 2 -0.78 -11.90 26.34
C ARG A 2 -1.92 -12.94 26.35
N ARG A 3 -3.00 -12.69 27.10
CA ARG A 3 -4.18 -13.60 27.07
C ARG A 3 -4.84 -13.71 25.69
N PHE A 4 -4.67 -12.71 24.82
CA PHE A 4 -5.18 -12.71 23.45
C PHE A 4 -4.19 -13.35 22.45
N ASP A 5 -2.92 -13.59 22.81
CA ASP A 5 -2.06 -14.53 22.05
C ASP A 5 -2.58 -15.95 22.23
N ASP A 6 -2.56 -16.41 23.49
CA ASP A 6 -2.58 -17.84 23.78
C ASP A 6 -3.98 -18.47 23.70
N LYS A 7 -5.05 -17.65 23.73
CA LYS A 7 -6.42 -18.13 24.00
C LYS A 7 -7.48 -17.66 23.02
N LEU A 8 -7.12 -17.34 21.78
CA LEU A 8 -8.14 -17.09 20.75
C LEU A 8 -8.68 -18.44 20.22
N PRO A 9 -9.94 -18.80 20.54
CA PRO A 9 -10.53 -20.08 20.14
C PRO A 9 -10.80 -20.13 18.63
N ALA A 10 -10.89 -21.35 18.09
CA ALA A 10 -11.29 -21.65 16.70
C ALA A 10 -10.35 -21.14 15.59
N ARG A 11 -9.03 -21.20 15.79
CA ARG A 11 -8.02 -20.92 14.75
C ARG A 11 -7.33 -22.20 14.30
N ASP A 12 -7.07 -22.32 13.00
CA ASP A 12 -6.36 -23.47 12.42
C ASP A 12 -4.87 -23.49 12.78
N PHE A 13 -4.29 -22.32 13.10
CA PHE A 13 -2.92 -22.16 13.59
C PHE A 13 -2.78 -20.84 14.37
N ASP A 14 -1.70 -20.71 15.14
CA ASP A 14 -1.42 -19.49 15.88
C ASP A 14 -0.90 -18.38 14.96
N ASN A 15 -1.73 -17.37 14.72
CA ASN A 15 -1.51 -16.31 13.73
C ASN A 15 -1.43 -14.90 14.34
N PHE A 16 -1.26 -14.80 15.66
CA PHE A 16 -1.24 -13.52 16.37
C PHE A 16 -0.18 -13.57 17.46
N GLN A 17 0.70 -12.56 17.49
CA GLN A 17 1.74 -12.41 18.51
C GLN A 17 1.76 -11.00 19.09
N PHE A 18 1.74 -10.89 20.41
CA PHE A 18 1.84 -9.62 21.12
C PHE A 18 3.25 -9.37 21.67
N VAL A 19 3.87 -8.29 21.21
CA VAL A 19 5.16 -7.81 21.73
C VAL A 19 4.98 -6.59 22.63
N ASN A 20 5.43 -6.70 23.89
CA ASN A 20 5.45 -5.56 24.80
C ASN A 20 6.68 -4.68 24.54
N PHE A 21 6.54 -3.75 23.60
CA PHE A 21 7.60 -2.80 23.24
C PHE A 21 8.14 -2.02 24.44
N THR A 22 7.25 -1.45 25.25
CA THR A 22 7.63 -0.63 26.41
C THR A 22 8.47 -1.42 27.40
N ALA A 23 8.11 -2.66 27.70
CA ALA A 23 8.86 -3.51 28.61
C ALA A 23 10.26 -3.89 28.07
N ILE A 24 10.40 -4.07 26.76
CA ILE A 24 11.71 -4.35 26.14
C ILE A 24 12.59 -3.10 26.20
N MET A 25 12.03 -1.93 25.89
CA MET A 25 12.77 -0.67 25.88
C MET A 25 13.13 -0.16 27.28
N ALA A 26 12.38 -0.55 28.31
CA ALA A 26 12.65 -0.21 29.71
C ALA A 26 13.82 -0.99 30.34
N ARG A 27 14.35 -2.03 29.69
CA ARG A 27 15.47 -2.83 30.22
C ARG A 27 16.76 -2.00 30.34
N ALA A 28 17.59 -2.32 31.33
CA ALA A 28 18.94 -1.78 31.42
C ALA A 28 19.88 -2.53 30.45
N ALA A 29 19.88 -2.11 29.18
CA ALA A 29 20.65 -2.70 28.08
C ALA A 29 21.00 -1.61 27.05
N THR A 30 21.92 -1.91 26.13
CA THR A 30 22.23 -0.99 25.02
C THR A 30 21.07 -0.89 24.03
N ALA A 31 21.03 0.19 23.23
CA ALA A 31 20.01 0.36 22.19
C ALA A 31 19.97 -0.83 21.22
N GLN A 32 21.15 -1.26 20.73
CA GLN A 32 21.27 -2.40 19.82
C GLN A 32 20.74 -3.71 20.45
N GLN A 33 20.97 -3.93 21.75
CA GLN A 33 20.44 -5.10 22.45
C GLN A 33 18.92 -5.05 22.58
N LYS A 34 18.35 -3.87 22.84
CA LYS A 34 16.90 -3.67 22.91
C LYS A 34 16.23 -3.86 21.56
N GLU A 35 16.82 -3.33 20.49
CA GLU A 35 16.34 -3.51 19.11
C GLU A 35 16.41 -4.99 18.70
N SER A 36 17.53 -5.67 18.97
CA SER A 36 17.67 -7.10 18.71
C SER A 36 16.63 -7.93 19.47
N ALA A 37 16.41 -7.60 20.75
CA ALA A 37 15.41 -8.27 21.57
C ALA A 37 13.98 -8.01 21.09
N PHE A 38 13.69 -6.79 20.61
CA PHE A 38 12.40 -6.46 20.01
C PHE A 38 12.19 -7.20 18.69
N ALA A 39 13.18 -7.19 17.80
CA ALA A 39 13.12 -7.89 16.51
C ALA A 39 12.92 -9.40 16.71
N LEU A 40 13.66 -10.01 17.63
CA LEU A 40 13.48 -11.42 17.97
C LEU A 40 12.06 -11.68 18.48
N ALA A 41 11.58 -10.93 19.47
CA ALA A 41 10.24 -11.12 20.01
C ALA A 41 9.13 -10.94 18.96
N ALA A 42 9.30 -10.02 18.01
CA ALA A 42 8.35 -9.77 16.93
C ALA A 42 8.37 -10.86 15.84
N LEU A 43 9.51 -11.51 15.61
CA LEU A 43 9.70 -12.44 14.50
C LEU A 43 9.71 -13.92 14.93
N MET A 44 9.77 -14.22 16.22
CA MET A 44 9.92 -15.59 16.74
C MET A 44 8.86 -16.58 16.24
N GLU A 45 7.64 -16.11 15.95
CA GLU A 45 6.55 -16.98 15.49
C GLU A 45 6.38 -17.00 13.96
N VAL A 46 6.99 -16.06 13.25
CA VAL A 46 6.85 -15.95 11.80
C VAL A 46 7.29 -17.23 11.07
N PRO A 47 8.39 -17.92 11.43
CA PRO A 47 8.78 -19.16 10.77
C PRO A 47 7.76 -20.30 10.91
N ILE A 48 7.16 -20.47 12.10
CA ILE A 48 6.17 -21.52 12.33
C ILE A 48 4.82 -21.15 11.70
N GLN A 49 4.44 -19.87 11.73
CA GLN A 49 3.27 -19.33 11.02
C GLN A 49 3.37 -19.56 9.52
N TYR A 50 4.53 -19.28 8.94
CA TYR A 50 4.78 -19.51 7.52
C TYR A 50 4.60 -20.98 7.14
N LYS A 51 5.17 -21.92 7.92
CA LYS A 51 4.97 -23.36 7.70
C LYS A 51 3.50 -23.77 7.78
N ALA A 52 2.77 -23.29 8.79
CA ALA A 52 1.35 -23.54 8.91
C ALA A 52 0.57 -23.02 7.69
N THR A 53 0.93 -21.84 7.16
CA THR A 53 0.28 -21.32 5.94
C THR A 53 0.55 -22.17 4.69
N MET A 54 1.72 -22.83 4.62
CA MET A 54 2.03 -23.79 3.57
C MET A 54 1.24 -25.08 3.73
N GLU A 55 1.21 -25.65 4.93
CA GLU A 55 0.52 -26.92 5.24
C GLU A 55 -1.00 -26.80 5.07
N LEU A 56 -1.59 -25.67 5.47
CA LEU A 56 -3.00 -25.36 5.25
C LEU A 56 -3.31 -24.96 3.79
N GLY A 57 -2.28 -24.82 2.94
CA GLY A 57 -2.43 -24.49 1.54
C GLY A 57 -3.03 -23.10 1.27
N ILE A 58 -3.04 -22.20 2.25
CA ILE A 58 -3.61 -20.84 2.13
C ILE A 58 -2.64 -19.87 1.44
N LEU A 59 -1.34 -20.18 1.40
CA LEU A 59 -0.34 -19.35 0.73
C LEU A 59 -0.58 -19.32 -0.79
N GLY A 60 -0.74 -18.11 -1.34
CA GLY A 60 -0.96 -17.90 -2.78
C GLY A 60 -2.38 -18.20 -3.27
N ARG A 61 -3.32 -18.54 -2.37
CA ARG A 61 -4.74 -18.79 -2.72
C ARG A 61 -5.64 -17.66 -2.28
N SER A 62 -6.72 -17.44 -3.02
CA SER A 62 -7.81 -16.54 -2.61
C SER A 62 -8.90 -17.37 -1.92
N THR A 63 -9.20 -17.07 -0.65
CA THR A 63 -10.22 -17.80 0.12
C THR A 63 -11.66 -17.35 -0.20
N GLY A 64 -11.86 -16.39 -1.12
CA GLY A 64 -13.15 -16.00 -1.70
C GLY A 64 -14.16 -15.34 -0.75
N ASN A 65 -14.05 -15.57 0.55
CA ASN A 65 -15.06 -15.26 1.56
C ASN A 65 -14.74 -14.01 2.40
N ALA A 66 -13.59 -13.36 2.18
CA ALA A 66 -13.22 -12.16 2.90
C ALA A 66 -13.99 -10.94 2.38
N LYS A 67 -14.71 -10.24 3.28
CA LYS A 67 -15.32 -8.95 2.95
C LYS A 67 -14.23 -7.96 2.55
N ARG A 68 -14.39 -7.29 1.40
CA ARG A 68 -13.46 -6.26 0.96
C ARG A 68 -13.54 -5.05 1.89
N VAL A 69 -12.49 -4.81 2.67
CA VAL A 69 -12.35 -3.59 3.47
C VAL A 69 -11.65 -2.53 2.62
N ALA A 70 -12.34 -1.42 2.35
CA ALA A 70 -11.73 -0.25 1.73
C ALA A 70 -11.16 0.67 2.83
N PRO A 71 -9.85 0.96 2.86
CA PRO A 71 -9.29 1.87 3.86
C PRO A 71 -9.89 3.26 3.69
N ALA A 72 -10.23 3.90 4.80
CA ALA A 72 -10.66 5.28 4.79
C ALA A 72 -9.51 6.18 4.29
N PRO A 73 -9.80 7.27 3.56
CA PRO A 73 -8.78 8.25 3.23
C PRO A 73 -8.23 8.88 4.51
N PRO A 74 -6.94 9.29 4.52
CA PRO A 74 -6.37 9.97 5.67
C PRO A 74 -7.19 11.23 5.99
N PRO A 75 -7.41 11.55 7.28
CA PRO A 75 -8.11 12.77 7.66
C PRO A 75 -7.30 13.97 7.19
N LEU A 76 -7.85 14.73 6.22
CA LEU A 76 -7.24 15.96 5.75
C LEU A 76 -7.56 17.12 6.72
N PRO A 77 -6.63 18.06 6.94
CA PRO A 77 -6.90 19.32 7.62
C PRO A 77 -8.10 20.05 7.01
N HIS A 78 -8.89 20.73 7.85
CA HIS A 78 -10.18 21.33 7.47
C HIS A 78 -10.10 22.29 6.26
N ALA A 79 -8.99 23.02 6.11
CA ALA A 79 -8.76 23.94 4.99
C ALA A 79 -8.82 23.28 3.60
N GLN A 80 -8.53 21.98 3.49
CA GLN A 80 -8.47 21.26 2.21
C GLN A 80 -9.81 20.61 1.82
N ARG A 81 -10.80 20.56 2.73
CA ARG A 81 -12.14 20.00 2.45
C ARG A 81 -12.99 20.87 1.52
N GLN A 82 -12.76 22.18 1.47
CA GLN A 82 -13.55 23.08 0.63
C GLN A 82 -13.16 23.01 -0.86
N ALA A 83 -11.92 22.62 -1.17
CA ALA A 83 -11.42 22.56 -2.55
C ALA A 83 -12.01 21.40 -3.38
N SER A 84 -12.58 20.37 -2.74
CA SER A 84 -13.15 19.19 -3.40
C SER A 84 -14.64 19.33 -3.73
N SER A 85 -15.38 20.23 -3.07
CA SER A 85 -16.79 20.51 -3.36
C SER A 85 -16.99 21.52 -4.50
N LEU A 86 -15.98 22.36 -4.80
CA LEU A 86 -16.06 23.40 -5.83
C LEU A 86 -15.62 22.95 -7.23
N ARG A 87 -15.15 21.72 -7.41
CA ARG A 87 -14.63 21.24 -8.72
C ARG A 87 -15.68 20.58 -9.63
N ARG A 88 -16.96 20.59 -9.24
CA ARG A 88 -18.05 20.06 -10.06
C ARG A 88 -18.87 21.22 -10.63
N GLY A 89 -18.26 21.99 -11.52
CA GLY A 89 -18.95 23.01 -12.32
C GLY A 89 -18.14 24.30 -12.49
N ALA A 90 -17.25 24.34 -13.48
CA ALA A 90 -16.87 25.56 -14.18
C ALA A 90 -16.06 25.19 -15.43
N SER A 91 -16.73 25.27 -16.58
CA SER A 91 -16.11 25.34 -17.90
C SER A 91 -15.21 26.59 -17.99
N ASN A 92 -14.08 26.46 -18.69
CA ASN A 92 -13.22 27.50 -19.27
C ASN A 92 -13.25 28.92 -18.65
N VAL A 93 -12.11 29.37 -18.10
CA VAL A 93 -11.34 30.53 -18.62
C VAL A 93 -10.03 30.71 -17.85
N GLY A 94 -8.98 31.10 -18.58
CA GLY A 94 -7.95 32.01 -18.07
C GLY A 94 -6.78 31.38 -17.33
N GLY A 95 -5.59 31.49 -17.93
CA GLY A 95 -4.34 30.99 -17.39
C GLY A 95 -3.95 31.64 -16.05
N ALA A 96 -3.43 30.79 -15.17
CA ALA A 96 -2.49 31.16 -14.13
C ALA A 96 -1.52 29.99 -14.02
N ALA A 97 -0.22 30.28 -14.12
CA ALA A 97 0.87 29.31 -14.07
C ALA A 97 0.72 28.41 -12.84
N ALA A 98 0.20 27.21 -13.05
CA ALA A 98 0.07 26.21 -12.02
C ALA A 98 1.42 25.52 -11.92
N ALA A 99 2.06 25.63 -10.75
CA ALA A 99 3.18 24.80 -10.35
C ALA A 99 2.94 23.34 -10.80
N PRO A 100 3.97 22.62 -11.28
CA PRO A 100 3.80 21.26 -11.77
C PRO A 100 3.17 20.45 -10.65
N ARG A 101 1.89 20.08 -10.85
CA ARG A 101 1.17 19.22 -9.93
C ARG A 101 1.95 17.91 -9.94
N ASP A 102 2.46 17.51 -8.78
CA ASP A 102 3.20 16.25 -8.56
C ASP A 102 2.43 15.04 -9.15
N ASP A 103 1.11 15.17 -9.25
CA ASP A 103 0.19 14.28 -9.96
C ASP A 103 0.47 14.05 -11.46
N GLN A 104 1.38 14.79 -12.11
CA GLN A 104 1.72 14.62 -13.53
C GLN A 104 3.00 13.82 -13.77
N VAL A 105 3.71 13.41 -12.71
CA VAL A 105 4.97 12.68 -12.82
C VAL A 105 4.73 11.16 -12.80
N CYS A 106 5.50 10.43 -13.59
CA CYS A 106 5.40 8.97 -13.71
C CYS A 106 5.55 8.29 -12.35
N PRO A 107 4.61 7.44 -11.91
CA PRO A 107 4.66 6.81 -10.59
C PRO A 107 5.73 5.72 -10.46
N ILE A 108 6.47 5.43 -11.55
CA ILE A 108 7.52 4.40 -11.59
C ILE A 108 8.90 5.06 -11.44
N CYS A 109 9.24 6.00 -12.33
CA CYS A 109 10.55 6.67 -12.28
C CYS A 109 10.55 7.95 -11.45
N LEU A 110 9.38 8.54 -11.16
CA LEU A 110 9.25 9.82 -10.45
C LEU A 110 10.02 10.99 -11.11
N THR A 111 10.37 10.84 -12.39
CA THR A 111 11.15 11.81 -13.16
C THR A 111 10.37 12.33 -14.36
N ASN A 112 9.92 11.41 -15.22
CA ASN A 112 9.32 11.76 -16.51
C ASN A 112 7.83 12.06 -16.36
N ALA A 113 7.29 12.91 -17.23
CA ALA A 113 5.85 13.16 -17.29
C ALA A 113 5.06 11.92 -17.75
N LYS A 114 3.78 11.84 -17.36
CA LYS A 114 2.86 10.78 -17.81
C LYS A 114 2.46 10.99 -19.27
N ASP A 115 3.07 10.27 -20.21
CA ASP A 115 2.76 10.30 -21.65
C ASP A 115 2.21 8.98 -22.21
N LEU A 116 1.94 7.98 -21.35
CA LEU A 116 1.37 6.69 -21.72
C LEU A 116 0.23 6.28 -20.79
N ALA A 117 -0.91 5.89 -21.37
CA ALA A 117 -2.06 5.33 -20.66
C ALA A 117 -2.26 3.84 -21.00
N PHE A 118 -2.64 3.04 -20.01
CA PHE A 118 -3.07 1.65 -20.20
C PHE A 118 -4.58 1.56 -20.42
N GLY A 119 -5.05 0.46 -21.02
CA GLY A 119 -6.50 0.20 -21.20
C GLY A 119 -7.34 0.17 -19.91
N CYS A 120 -6.71 0.12 -18.73
CA CYS A 120 -7.38 0.26 -17.43
C CYS A 120 -7.50 1.72 -16.94
N GLY A 121 -7.03 2.71 -17.71
CA GLY A 121 -7.08 4.13 -17.37
C GLY A 121 -5.90 4.66 -16.54
N HIS A 122 -4.98 3.80 -16.09
CA HIS A 122 -3.80 4.22 -15.34
C HIS A 122 -2.66 4.66 -16.27
N MET A 123 -1.81 5.57 -15.79
CA MET A 123 -0.82 6.27 -16.63
C MET A 123 0.59 6.20 -16.04
N CYS A 124 1.60 6.18 -16.92
CA CYS A 124 3.03 6.31 -16.62
C CYS A 124 3.75 7.00 -17.78
N CYS A 125 5.08 7.15 -17.70
CA CYS A 125 5.87 7.54 -18.86
C CYS A 125 6.07 6.34 -19.82
N ARG A 126 6.35 6.63 -21.09
CA ARG A 126 6.55 5.65 -22.16
C ARG A 126 7.70 4.69 -21.86
N GLU A 127 8.83 5.22 -21.41
CA GLU A 127 10.04 4.45 -21.07
C GLU A 127 9.75 3.38 -20.02
N CYS A 128 9.03 3.74 -18.94
CA CYS A 128 8.67 2.77 -17.91
C CYS A 128 7.52 1.84 -18.32
N GLY A 129 6.65 2.27 -19.25
CA GLY A 129 5.45 1.54 -19.64
C GLY A 129 5.61 0.56 -20.80
N GLU A 130 6.69 0.67 -21.58
CA GLU A 130 6.88 -0.05 -22.84
C GLU A 130 7.02 -1.57 -22.65
N SER A 131 7.75 -2.02 -21.63
CA SER A 131 7.95 -3.44 -21.33
C SER A 131 6.91 -4.04 -20.38
N LEU A 132 6.01 -3.24 -19.81
CA LEU A 132 5.03 -3.73 -18.84
C LEU A 132 3.94 -4.59 -19.50
N THR A 133 3.68 -5.74 -18.88
CA THR A 133 2.58 -6.66 -19.23
C THR A 133 1.39 -6.56 -18.28
N ARG A 134 1.61 -6.01 -17.07
CA ARG A 134 0.59 -5.77 -16.05
C ARG A 134 0.67 -4.35 -15.53
N CYS A 135 -0.48 -3.73 -15.29
CA CYS A 135 -0.54 -2.38 -14.74
C CYS A 135 0.07 -2.35 -13.32
N PRO A 136 1.01 -1.45 -13.01
CA PRO A 136 1.63 -1.38 -11.69
C PRO A 136 0.66 -0.89 -10.60
N ILE A 137 -0.45 -0.24 -10.99
CA ILE A 137 -1.41 0.36 -10.06
C ILE A 137 -2.54 -0.64 -9.72
N CYS A 138 -3.20 -1.21 -10.73
CA CYS A 138 -4.34 -2.13 -10.51
C CYS A 138 -4.06 -3.61 -10.81
N ARG A 139 -2.83 -3.96 -11.23
CA ARG A 139 -2.38 -5.33 -11.52
C ARG A 139 -3.14 -6.07 -12.63
N GLN A 140 -4.01 -5.37 -13.36
CA GLN A 140 -4.72 -5.88 -14.53
C GLN A 140 -3.76 -6.12 -15.71
N PRO A 141 -3.98 -7.15 -16.55
CA PRO A 141 -3.22 -7.33 -17.79
C PRO A 141 -3.36 -6.11 -18.71
N ILE A 142 -2.25 -5.64 -19.26
CA ILE A 142 -2.25 -4.49 -20.18
C ILE A 142 -2.67 -4.99 -21.57
N ARG A 143 -3.90 -4.66 -21.96
CA ARG A 143 -4.45 -4.99 -23.29
C ARG A 143 -4.16 -3.94 -24.35
N SER A 144 -3.90 -2.70 -23.94
CA SER A 144 -3.60 -1.58 -24.83
C SER A 144 -2.71 -0.55 -24.15
N LYS A 145 -1.89 0.13 -24.96
CA LYS A 145 -1.00 1.23 -24.56
C LYS A 145 -1.29 2.41 -25.48
N LEU A 146 -1.83 3.50 -24.93
CA LEU A 146 -2.20 4.69 -25.68
C LEU A 146 -1.20 5.79 -25.37
N ARG A 147 -0.59 6.36 -26.42
CA ARG A 147 0.29 7.51 -26.30
C ARG A 147 -0.56 8.77 -26.14
N LEU A 148 -0.20 9.59 -25.16
CA LEU A 148 -0.85 10.86 -24.89
C LEU A 148 0.01 11.97 -25.48
N TYR A 149 -0.65 12.93 -26.11
CA TYR A 149 -0.03 14.15 -26.60
C TYR A 149 -0.65 15.30 -25.80
N SER A 150 0.16 15.95 -24.96
CA SER A 150 -0.22 17.22 -24.32
C SER A 150 -0.20 18.31 -25.38
N GLY A 151 -1.38 18.90 -25.64
CA GLY A 151 -1.51 20.10 -26.49
C GLY A 151 -1.13 21.37 -25.75
#